data_AF-A0A955PSJ6-F1
#
_entry.id   AF-A0A955PSJ6-F1
#
_cell.length_a   1.000
_cell.length_b   1.000
_cell.length_c   1.000
_cell.angle_alpha   90.00
_cell.angle_beta   90.00
_cell.angle_gamma   90.00
#
_symmetry.space_group_name_H-M   'P 1'
#
loop_
_entity.id
_entity.type
_entity.pdbx_description
1 polymer ?
#
loop_
_entity_poly.entity_id
_entity_poly.type
_entity_poly.pdbx_seq_one_letter_code
_entity_poly.pdbx_strand_id
1 'polypeptide(L)'
;MTRADGEALLEERISEWRAHLDRRQAIRSVDVEELEDHLRAQVETLREAGLDEDEAFLLGVKRMGDLDSISREFALEYSERLWKQLVVSSGKGETSTGVGRDALVAVGLAIAAAAALKAPALFGLEIAGRDADLSFYRLNLCLFVFPFLAGFFAWKRNLPQWGWGWLAVPFIAAGFLVNLFPFEPRGHTEALAALHLPMALWLTVGFAYVGGQWRSGDQRMNYIRFSGEWFIYYSLIALGGGVLTAFTLFVFRAIDLNIE
;
A
#
# COMPACT_ATOMS: atom_id res chain seq x y z
N MET A 1 6.47 31.22 -3.53
CA MET A 1 6.98 31.38 -4.90
C MET A 1 6.54 32.75 -5.36
N THR A 2 7.47 33.62 -5.74
CA THR A 2 7.09 34.93 -6.29
C THR A 2 6.64 34.74 -7.74
N ARG A 3 5.79 35.64 -8.27
CA ARG A 3 5.32 35.59 -9.66
C ARG A 3 6.46 35.51 -10.68
N ALA A 4 7.63 36.07 -10.34
CA ALA A 4 8.83 36.01 -11.16
C ALA A 4 9.51 34.63 -11.17
N ASP A 5 9.40 33.86 -10.08
CA ASP A 5 9.98 32.51 -9.98
C ASP A 5 9.16 31.49 -10.80
N GLY A 6 7.84 31.68 -10.85
CA GLY A 6 6.96 30.88 -11.68
C GLY A 6 7.24 31.12 -13.17
N GLU A 7 7.22 32.38 -13.62
CA GLU A 7 7.37 32.71 -15.04
C GLU A 7 8.71 32.22 -15.61
N ALA A 8 9.77 32.22 -14.80
CA ALA A 8 11.07 31.63 -15.17
C ALA A 8 11.01 30.11 -15.34
N LEU A 9 10.25 29.43 -14.48
CA LEU A 9 10.07 27.98 -14.53
C LEU A 9 9.20 27.57 -15.73
N LEU A 10 8.14 28.33 -16.02
CA LEU A 10 7.32 28.13 -17.21
C LEU A 10 8.16 28.26 -18.50
N GLU A 11 9.02 29.26 -18.57
CA GLU A 11 9.89 29.48 -19.73
C GLU A 11 10.92 28.35 -19.90
N GLU A 12 11.50 27.85 -18.80
CA GLU A 12 12.37 26.67 -18.80
C GLU A 12 11.62 25.45 -19.37
N ARG A 13 10.40 25.19 -18.89
CA ARG A 13 9.57 24.06 -19.35
C ARG A 13 9.16 24.16 -20.82
N ILE A 14 8.82 25.35 -21.30
CA ILE A 14 8.50 25.59 -22.71
C ILE A 14 9.75 25.36 -23.57
N SER A 15 10.93 25.81 -23.12
CA SER A 15 12.18 25.61 -23.86
C SER A 15 12.57 24.12 -23.99
N GLU A 16 12.40 23.34 -22.91
CA GLU A 16 12.64 21.89 -22.92
C GLU A 16 11.68 21.16 -23.88
N TRP A 17 10.41 21.58 -23.88
CA TRP A 17 9.38 21.05 -24.76
C TRP A 17 9.65 21.37 -26.24
N ARG A 18 10.01 22.62 -26.58
CA ARG A 18 10.44 23.00 -27.94
C ARG A 18 11.63 22.18 -28.40
N ALA A 19 12.68 22.07 -27.56
CA ALA A 19 13.87 21.29 -27.87
C ALA A 19 13.58 19.79 -28.04
N HIS A 20 12.49 19.28 -27.44
CA HIS A 20 12.04 17.92 -27.66
C HIS A 20 11.33 17.75 -29.02
N LEU A 21 10.44 18.68 -29.38
CA LEU A 21 9.75 18.66 -30.68
C LEU A 21 10.69 18.84 -31.86
N ASP A 22 11.65 19.75 -31.74
CA ASP A 22 12.60 20.09 -32.80
C ASP A 22 13.54 18.91 -33.12
N ARG A 23 13.87 18.09 -32.11
CA ARG A 23 14.71 16.88 -32.27
C ARG A 23 14.08 15.75 -33.07
N ARG A 24 12.76 15.73 -33.27
CA ARG A 24 12.06 14.62 -33.98
C ARG A 24 11.53 14.96 -35.37
N GLN A 25 11.79 16.17 -35.89
CA GLN A 25 11.63 16.56 -37.31
C GLN A 25 10.35 16.05 -38.02
N ALA A 26 9.22 15.99 -37.32
CA ALA A 26 7.94 15.51 -37.86
C ALA A 26 6.95 16.65 -38.17
N ILE A 27 7.30 17.89 -37.81
CA ILE A 27 6.43 19.06 -37.84
C ILE A 27 7.25 20.22 -38.44
N ARG A 28 6.69 21.03 -39.35
CA ARG A 28 7.43 22.16 -39.93
C ARG A 28 7.67 23.19 -38.84
N SER A 29 8.79 23.92 -38.89
CA SER A 29 9.16 24.91 -37.86
C SER A 29 8.08 25.97 -37.59
N VAL A 30 7.21 26.23 -38.58
CA VAL A 30 6.06 27.15 -38.49
C VAL A 30 4.97 26.62 -37.55
N ASP A 31 4.76 25.31 -37.50
CA ASP A 31 3.68 24.73 -36.68
C ASP A 31 4.10 24.64 -35.19
N VAL A 32 5.41 24.63 -34.89
CA VAL A 32 5.91 24.61 -33.49
C VAL A 32 5.69 25.94 -32.79
N GLU A 33 5.82 27.05 -33.51
CA GLU A 33 5.56 28.39 -33.00
C GLU A 33 4.06 28.59 -32.73
N GLU A 34 3.19 28.13 -33.64
CA GLU A 34 1.74 28.15 -33.44
C GLU A 34 1.29 27.28 -32.25
N LEU A 35 1.89 26.10 -32.06
CA LEU A 35 1.60 25.22 -30.92
C LEU A 35 2.07 25.81 -29.59
N GLU A 36 3.18 26.54 -29.57
CA GLU A 36 3.63 27.26 -28.38
C GLU A 36 2.68 28.39 -28.01
N ASP A 37 2.23 29.18 -28.99
CA ASP A 37 1.29 30.27 -28.76
C ASP A 37 -0.03 29.72 -28.17
N HIS A 38 -0.51 28.59 -28.68
CA HIS A 38 -1.65 27.89 -28.12
C HIS A 38 -1.40 27.38 -26.69
N LEU A 39 -0.21 26.85 -26.40
CA LEU A 39 0.15 26.40 -25.06
C LEU A 39 0.14 27.55 -24.06
N ARG A 40 0.79 28.65 -24.41
CA ARG A 40 0.87 29.85 -23.56
C ARG A 40 -0.52 30.41 -23.28
N ALA A 41 -1.39 30.49 -24.30
CA ALA A 41 -2.78 30.93 -24.13
C ALA A 41 -3.58 30.01 -23.17
N GLN A 42 -3.38 28.70 -23.23
CA GLN A 42 -4.04 27.77 -22.30
C GLN A 42 -3.49 27.88 -20.88
N VAL A 43 -2.17 28.00 -20.72
CA VAL A 43 -1.54 28.18 -19.41
C VAL A 43 -2.04 29.45 -18.74
N GLU A 44 -2.16 30.55 -19.48
CA GLU A 44 -2.73 31.79 -18.96
C GLU A 44 -4.18 31.64 -18.50
N THR A 45 -5.01 30.98 -19.31
CA THR A 45 -6.41 30.71 -18.95
C THR A 45 -6.52 29.86 -17.67
N LEU A 46 -5.62 28.89 -17.49
CA LEU A 46 -5.58 28.02 -16.32
C LEU A 46 -5.01 28.74 -15.08
N ARG A 47 -4.05 29.65 -15.28
CA ARG A 47 -3.53 30.53 -14.23
C ARG A 47 -4.61 31.49 -13.73
N GLU A 48 -5.41 32.06 -14.63
CA GLU A 48 -6.58 32.89 -14.28
C GLU A 48 -7.65 32.10 -13.51
N ALA A 49 -7.75 30.79 -13.75
CA ALA A 49 -8.59 29.88 -13.00
C ALA A 49 -8.01 29.48 -11.61
N GLY A 50 -6.82 29.97 -11.26
CA GLY A 50 -6.19 29.79 -9.95
C GLY A 50 -5.25 28.58 -9.83
N LEU A 51 -4.84 27.98 -10.94
CA LEU A 51 -3.86 26.88 -10.95
C LEU A 51 -2.44 27.42 -10.80
N ASP A 52 -1.58 26.62 -10.16
CA ASP A 52 -0.15 26.86 -10.09
C ASP A 52 0.51 26.66 -11.47
N GLU A 53 1.63 27.32 -11.72
CA GLU A 53 2.22 27.40 -13.06
C GLU A 53 2.67 26.04 -13.60
N ASP A 54 3.19 25.18 -12.75
CA ASP A 54 3.55 23.80 -13.10
C ASP A 54 2.31 22.98 -13.48
N GLU A 55 1.21 23.13 -12.74
CA GLU A 55 -0.02 22.39 -12.98
C GLU A 55 -0.74 22.89 -14.25
N ALA A 56 -0.74 24.20 -14.46
CA ALA A 56 -1.28 24.84 -15.65
C ALA A 56 -0.53 24.40 -16.92
N PHE A 57 0.80 24.34 -16.87
CA PHE A 57 1.63 23.83 -17.97
C PHE A 57 1.31 22.37 -18.30
N LEU A 58 1.30 21.48 -17.30
CA LEU A 58 1.04 20.05 -17.50
C LEU A 58 -0.37 19.80 -18.06
N LEU A 59 -1.37 20.53 -17.57
CA LEU A 59 -2.75 20.41 -18.03
C LEU A 59 -2.92 21.01 -19.43
N GLY A 60 -2.21 22.10 -19.74
CA GLY A 60 -2.16 22.70 -21.08
C GLY A 60 -1.57 21.73 -22.11
N VAL A 61 -0.40 21.15 -21.83
CA VAL A 61 0.21 20.12 -22.69
C VAL A 61 -0.71 18.91 -22.86
N LYS A 62 -1.38 18.46 -21.79
CA LYS A 62 -2.35 17.36 -21.85
C LYS A 62 -3.57 17.68 -22.72
N ARG A 63 -4.09 18.91 -22.65
CA ARG A 63 -5.26 19.36 -23.43
C ARG A 63 -4.93 19.58 -24.91
N MET A 64 -3.72 20.08 -25.22
CA MET A 64 -3.23 20.13 -26.61
C MET A 64 -2.95 18.73 -27.17
N GLY A 65 -2.54 17.79 -26.32
CA GLY A 65 -2.28 16.40 -26.66
C GLY A 65 -3.49 15.56 -27.08
N ASP A 66 -4.70 16.14 -27.18
CA ASP A 66 -5.90 15.45 -27.71
C ASP A 66 -6.03 15.56 -29.24
N LEU A 67 -5.10 16.25 -29.91
CA LEU A 67 -5.14 16.45 -31.36
C LEU A 67 -4.07 15.72 -32.18
N ASP A 68 -3.14 14.97 -31.58
CA ASP A 68 -2.20 14.18 -32.39
C ASP A 68 -1.77 12.85 -31.78
N SER A 69 -1.63 11.87 -32.67
CA SER A 69 -1.30 10.46 -32.39
C SER A 69 0.03 10.24 -31.64
N ILE A 70 0.86 11.27 -31.53
CA ILE A 70 2.15 11.30 -30.82
C ILE A 70 1.99 11.35 -29.29
N SER A 71 0.89 11.92 -28.78
CA SER A 71 0.62 12.03 -27.33
C SER A 71 0.36 10.67 -26.68
N ARG A 72 -0.11 9.68 -27.45
CA ARG A 72 -0.38 8.31 -26.97
C ARG A 72 0.92 7.54 -26.72
N GLU A 73 1.92 7.70 -27.57
CA GLU A 73 3.25 7.12 -27.36
C GLU A 73 4.01 7.85 -26.26
N PHE A 74 3.87 9.17 -26.15
CA PHE A 74 4.44 9.93 -25.04
C PHE A 74 3.81 9.53 -23.70
N ALA A 75 2.49 9.41 -23.61
CA ALA A 75 1.81 8.96 -22.41
C ALA A 75 2.18 7.53 -22.02
N LEU A 76 2.47 6.63 -22.97
CA LEU A 76 2.90 5.27 -22.67
C LEU A 76 4.35 5.21 -22.18
N GLU A 77 5.28 5.90 -22.84
CA GLU A 77 6.70 5.87 -22.48
C GLU A 77 7.01 6.73 -21.22
N TYR A 78 6.33 7.87 -21.07
CA TYR A 78 6.44 8.69 -19.86
C TYR A 78 5.71 8.05 -18.69
N SER A 79 4.53 7.42 -18.87
CA SER A 79 3.85 6.71 -17.78
C SER A 79 4.63 5.49 -17.30
N GLU A 80 5.36 4.77 -18.18
CA GLU A 80 6.23 3.68 -17.75
C GLU A 80 7.43 4.20 -16.93
N ARG A 81 8.05 5.32 -17.34
CA ARG A 81 9.18 5.92 -16.60
C ARG A 81 8.74 6.60 -15.32
N LEU A 82 7.57 7.26 -15.32
CA LEU A 82 6.95 7.86 -14.15
C LEU A 82 6.45 6.76 -13.20
N TRP A 83 5.94 5.64 -13.70
CA TRP A 83 5.55 4.47 -12.89
C TRP A 83 6.78 3.76 -12.33
N LYS A 84 7.85 3.58 -13.11
CA LYS A 84 9.12 3.08 -12.59
C LYS A 84 9.71 4.05 -11.57
N GLN A 85 9.64 5.37 -11.78
CA GLN A 85 10.02 6.36 -10.77
C GLN A 85 9.04 6.47 -9.60
N LEU A 86 7.75 6.13 -9.74
CA LEU A 86 6.79 6.14 -8.63
C LEU A 86 6.87 4.85 -7.82
N VAL A 87 7.18 3.72 -8.45
CA VAL A 87 7.42 2.42 -7.80
C VAL A 87 8.82 2.35 -7.20
N VAL A 88 9.83 2.99 -7.82
CA VAL A 88 11.22 3.02 -7.35
C VAL A 88 11.55 4.30 -6.55
N SER A 89 10.77 5.39 -6.66
CA SER A 89 10.95 6.64 -5.90
C SER A 89 9.68 7.15 -5.21
N SER A 90 8.79 6.26 -4.76
CA SER A 90 7.85 6.58 -3.66
C SER A 90 8.53 6.77 -2.30
N GLY A 91 9.86 6.84 -2.24
CA GLY A 91 10.63 7.32 -1.09
C GLY A 91 11.37 8.61 -1.43
N LYS A 92 10.68 9.75 -1.51
CA LYS A 92 11.33 11.07 -1.48
C LYS A 92 12.01 11.21 -0.11
N GLY A 93 13.27 10.78 0.00
CA GLY A 93 14.13 11.00 1.17
C GLY A 93 14.47 9.80 2.06
N GLU A 94 14.16 8.55 1.70
CA GLU A 94 14.72 7.40 2.43
C GLU A 94 16.08 7.04 1.82
N THR A 95 17.14 7.49 2.49
CA THR A 95 18.50 6.99 2.24
C THR A 95 18.50 5.47 2.15
N SER A 96 19.26 4.87 1.23
CA SER A 96 19.32 3.41 1.02
C SER A 96 19.61 2.60 2.29
N THR A 97 20.15 3.25 3.32
CA THR A 97 20.35 2.72 4.68
C THR A 97 19.05 2.53 5.48
N GLY A 98 18.02 3.34 5.24
CA GLY A 98 16.71 3.26 5.87
C GLY A 98 15.90 2.05 5.42
N VAL A 99 15.88 1.76 4.12
CA VAL A 99 15.17 0.59 3.55
C VAL A 99 15.71 -0.72 4.14
N GLY A 100 17.03 -0.83 4.32
CA GLY A 100 17.64 -2.00 4.94
C GLY A 100 17.25 -2.17 6.41
N ARG A 101 17.24 -1.08 7.18
CA ARG A 101 16.83 -1.11 8.59
C ARG A 101 15.35 -1.46 8.75
N ASP A 102 14.48 -0.88 7.92
CA ASP A 102 13.06 -1.15 7.94
C ASP A 102 12.77 -2.62 7.61
N ALA A 103 13.44 -3.17 6.59
CA ALA A 103 13.32 -4.58 6.23
C ALA A 103 13.81 -5.49 7.36
N LEU A 104 14.94 -5.16 8.00
CA LEU A 104 15.46 -5.94 9.14
C LEU A 104 14.50 -5.93 10.33
N VAL A 105 13.91 -4.78 10.66
CA VAL A 105 12.90 -4.68 11.72
C VAL A 105 11.66 -5.47 11.35
N ALA A 106 11.18 -5.38 10.11
CA ALA A 106 10.03 -6.14 9.63
C ALA A 106 10.28 -7.67 9.71
N VAL A 107 11.46 -8.13 9.28
CA VAL A 107 11.86 -9.54 9.39
C VAL A 107 11.96 -9.96 10.86
N GLY A 108 12.56 -9.15 11.73
CA GLY A 108 12.63 -9.41 13.16
C GLY A 108 11.25 -9.55 13.81
N LEU A 109 10.32 -8.67 13.46
CA LEU A 109 8.92 -8.73 13.93
C LEU A 109 8.16 -9.93 13.36
N ALA A 110 8.42 -10.31 12.10
CA ALA A 110 7.83 -11.51 11.52
C ALA A 110 8.33 -12.79 12.23
N ILE A 111 9.62 -12.86 12.55
CA ILE A 111 10.18 -13.96 13.35
C ILE A 111 9.57 -13.97 14.76
N ALA A 112 9.42 -12.80 15.38
CA ALA A 112 8.79 -12.68 16.69
C ALA A 112 7.32 -13.13 16.67
N ALA A 113 6.56 -12.77 15.63
CA ALA A 113 5.19 -13.24 15.44
C ALA A 113 5.12 -14.77 15.25
N ALA A 114 6.04 -15.34 14.46
CA ALA A 114 6.14 -16.79 14.29
C ALA A 114 6.49 -17.50 15.60
N ALA A 115 7.41 -16.94 16.39
CA ALA A 115 7.76 -17.45 17.71
C ALA A 115 6.56 -17.34 18.68
N ALA A 116 5.82 -16.24 18.65
CA ALA A 116 4.62 -16.03 19.47
C ALA A 116 3.52 -17.05 19.12
N LEU A 117 3.32 -17.33 17.84
CA LEU A 117 2.39 -18.38 17.39
C LEU A 117 2.83 -19.77 17.87
N LYS A 118 4.13 -20.03 17.96
CA LYS A 118 4.65 -21.33 18.40
C LYS A 118 4.73 -21.47 19.93
N ALA A 119 4.77 -20.36 20.67
CA ALA A 119 4.95 -20.36 22.12
C ALA A 119 3.89 -21.19 22.89
N PRO A 120 2.59 -21.16 22.56
CA PRO A 120 1.58 -21.99 23.25
C PRO A 120 1.86 -23.49 23.13
N ALA A 121 2.53 -23.94 22.07
CA ALA A 121 2.92 -25.35 21.92
C ALA A 121 3.91 -25.81 23.00
N LEU A 122 4.70 -24.90 23.59
CA LEU A 122 5.59 -25.23 24.72
C LEU A 122 4.81 -25.53 26.00
N PHE A 123 3.56 -25.09 26.09
CA PHE A 123 2.65 -25.33 27.21
C PHE A 123 1.68 -26.50 26.95
N GLY A 124 1.91 -27.26 25.86
CA GLY A 124 1.08 -28.42 25.50
C GLY A 124 -0.17 -28.09 24.68
N LEU A 125 -0.29 -26.86 24.16
CA LEU A 125 -1.35 -26.48 23.22
C LEU A 125 -0.91 -26.75 21.79
N GLU A 126 -1.30 -27.89 21.24
CA GLU A 126 -0.91 -28.30 19.89
C GLU A 126 -1.82 -27.69 18.81
N ILE A 127 -1.21 -27.23 17.71
CA ILE A 127 -1.92 -26.63 16.58
C ILE A 127 -2.83 -27.66 15.87
N ALA A 128 -2.49 -28.95 15.94
CA ALA A 128 -3.29 -30.08 15.42
C ALA A 128 -3.72 -31.02 16.56
N GLY A 129 -3.98 -30.45 17.74
CA GLY A 129 -4.35 -31.17 18.95
C GLY A 129 -5.86 -31.38 19.09
N ARG A 130 -6.37 -31.23 20.32
CA ARG A 130 -7.80 -31.40 20.63
C ARG A 130 -8.63 -30.25 20.05
N ASP A 131 -9.95 -30.45 19.94
CA ASP A 131 -10.89 -29.41 19.49
C ASP A 131 -10.77 -28.10 20.31
N ALA A 132 -10.46 -28.20 21.60
CA ALA A 132 -10.22 -27.05 22.47
C ALA A 132 -8.95 -26.27 22.09
N ASP A 133 -7.88 -26.96 21.73
CA ASP A 133 -6.60 -26.35 21.32
C ASP A 133 -6.78 -25.62 19.98
N LEU A 134 -7.49 -26.26 19.04
CA LEU A 134 -7.85 -25.64 17.76
C LEU A 134 -8.70 -24.37 17.95
N SER A 135 -9.65 -24.39 18.87
CA SER A 135 -10.51 -23.23 19.18
C SER A 135 -9.68 -22.06 19.73
N PHE A 136 -8.71 -22.36 20.62
CA PHE A 136 -7.77 -21.37 21.13
C PHE A 136 -6.95 -20.71 20.00
N TYR A 137 -6.37 -21.49 19.09
CA TYR A 137 -5.59 -20.94 17.98
C TYR A 137 -6.45 -20.14 16.99
N ARG A 138 -7.67 -20.60 16.68
CA ARG A 138 -8.59 -19.86 15.78
C ARG A 138 -8.87 -18.45 16.28
N LEU A 139 -9.13 -18.30 17.58
CA LEU A 139 -9.47 -17.01 18.16
C LEU A 139 -8.23 -16.14 18.42
N ASN A 140 -7.10 -16.73 18.79
CA ASN A 140 -5.89 -15.97 19.12
C ASN A 140 -4.95 -15.72 17.92
N LEU A 141 -5.22 -16.27 16.73
CA LEU A 141 -4.33 -16.14 15.56
C LEU A 141 -3.98 -14.68 15.24
N CYS A 142 -4.99 -13.80 15.18
CA CYS A 142 -4.76 -12.38 14.92
C CYS A 142 -3.99 -11.68 16.05
N LEU A 143 -4.14 -12.13 17.29
CA LEU A 143 -3.39 -11.59 18.43
C LEU A 143 -1.90 -11.97 18.39
N PHE A 144 -1.53 -13.05 17.71
CA PHE A 144 -0.12 -13.41 17.51
C PHE A 144 0.56 -12.63 16.38
N VAL A 145 -0.20 -12.02 15.46
CA VAL A 145 0.36 -11.38 14.26
C VAL A 145 0.15 -9.87 14.27
N PHE A 146 -1.08 -9.41 14.50
CA PHE A 146 -1.44 -8.00 14.31
C PHE A 146 -0.79 -7.03 15.31
N PRO A 147 -0.51 -7.37 16.59
CA PRO A 147 0.24 -6.46 17.47
C PRO A 147 1.64 -6.13 16.94
N PHE A 148 2.33 -7.09 16.32
CA PHE A 148 3.65 -6.87 15.73
C PHE A 148 3.55 -5.98 14.49
N LEU A 149 2.55 -6.20 13.63
CA LEU A 149 2.31 -5.36 12.46
C LEU A 149 1.90 -3.92 12.86
N ALA A 150 1.03 -3.79 13.86
CA ALA A 150 0.64 -2.50 14.42
C ALA A 150 1.84 -1.78 15.05
N GLY A 151 2.69 -2.50 15.79
CA GLY A 151 3.93 -1.96 16.35
C GLY A 151 4.90 -1.48 15.27
N PHE A 152 5.05 -2.23 14.17
CA PHE A 152 5.83 -1.81 13.02
C PHE A 152 5.32 -0.48 12.43
N PHE A 153 4.01 -0.36 12.19
CA PHE A 153 3.44 0.88 11.67
C PHE A 153 3.51 2.02 12.66
N ALA A 154 3.28 1.77 13.95
CA ALA A 154 3.40 2.79 15.00
C ALA A 154 4.83 3.34 15.08
N TRP A 155 5.84 2.47 14.95
CA TRP A 155 7.24 2.87 14.86
C TRP A 155 7.53 3.64 13.56
N LYS A 156 7.18 3.08 12.40
CA LYS A 156 7.45 3.69 11.09
C LYS A 156 6.77 5.04 10.89
N ARG A 157 5.58 5.23 11.47
CA ARG A 157 4.80 6.48 11.39
C ARG A 157 5.08 7.45 12.53
N ASN A 158 6.04 7.15 13.42
CA ASN A 158 6.36 7.96 14.61
C ASN A 158 5.12 8.32 15.43
N LEU A 159 4.28 7.32 15.74
CA LEU A 159 3.07 7.50 16.53
C LEU A 159 3.45 8.10 17.90
N PRO A 160 2.78 9.17 18.37
CA PRO A 160 3.08 9.78 19.66
C PRO A 160 2.89 8.75 20.79
N GLN A 161 3.64 8.91 21.90
CA GLN A 161 3.62 7.96 23.03
C GLN A 161 2.20 7.71 23.58
N TRP A 162 1.36 8.74 23.59
CA TRP A 162 -0.06 8.61 23.95
C TRP A 162 -0.85 7.69 22.98
N GLY A 163 -0.52 7.73 21.69
CA GLY A 163 -1.11 6.86 20.67
C GLY A 163 -0.76 5.39 20.85
N TRP A 164 0.40 5.05 21.43
CA TRP A 164 0.74 3.66 21.76
C TRP A 164 -0.18 3.05 22.80
N GLY A 165 -0.58 3.83 23.82
CA GLY A 165 -1.57 3.41 24.80
C GLY A 165 -2.92 3.10 24.15
N TRP A 166 -3.42 4.01 23.32
CA TRP A 166 -4.66 3.80 22.57
C TRP A 166 -4.60 2.63 21.60
N LEU A 167 -3.43 2.35 21.03
CA LEU A 167 -3.21 1.21 20.15
C LEU A 167 -3.22 -0.11 20.93
N ALA A 168 -2.67 -0.14 22.15
CA ALA A 168 -2.60 -1.35 22.97
C ALA A 168 -3.97 -1.76 23.55
N VAL A 169 -4.84 -0.81 23.87
CA VAL A 169 -6.14 -1.07 24.52
C VAL A 169 -7.01 -2.09 23.78
N PRO A 170 -7.26 -1.97 22.45
CA PRO A 170 -8.06 -2.95 21.73
C PRO A 170 -7.44 -4.35 21.70
N PHE A 171 -6.12 -4.47 21.58
CA PHE A 171 -5.44 -5.77 21.60
C PHE A 171 -5.53 -6.44 22.97
N ILE A 172 -5.34 -5.67 24.05
CA ILE A 172 -5.47 -6.16 25.42
C ILE A 172 -6.92 -6.59 25.69
N ALA A 173 -7.89 -5.74 25.33
CA ALA A 173 -9.31 -6.05 25.49
C ALA A 173 -9.72 -7.29 24.70
N ALA A 174 -9.27 -7.44 23.45
CA ALA A 174 -9.46 -8.63 22.64
C ALA A 174 -8.84 -9.87 23.30
N GLY A 175 -7.60 -9.77 23.81
CA GLY A 175 -6.93 -10.84 24.52
C GLY A 175 -7.71 -11.32 25.74
N PHE A 176 -8.22 -10.39 26.56
CA PHE A 176 -9.07 -10.76 27.70
C PHE A 176 -10.40 -11.36 27.25
N LEU A 177 -11.08 -10.77 26.26
CA LEU A 177 -12.39 -11.23 25.82
C LEU A 177 -12.32 -12.64 25.23
N VAL A 178 -11.30 -12.93 24.42
CA VAL A 178 -11.11 -14.24 23.80
C VAL A 178 -10.72 -15.32 24.81
N ASN A 179 -9.95 -14.97 25.84
CA ASN A 179 -9.39 -15.98 26.76
C ASN A 179 -10.16 -16.11 28.09
N LEU A 180 -10.99 -15.14 28.48
CA LEU A 180 -11.82 -15.23 29.68
C LEU A 180 -13.24 -15.70 29.39
N PHE A 181 -13.76 -15.46 28.18
CA PHE A 181 -15.11 -15.87 27.83
C PHE A 181 -15.14 -17.40 27.59
N PRO A 182 -16.06 -18.14 28.22
CA PRO A 182 -16.14 -19.60 28.07
C PRO A 182 -16.80 -19.97 26.74
N PHE A 183 -16.02 -19.96 25.66
CA PHE A 183 -16.50 -20.41 24.36
C PHE A 183 -16.71 -21.93 24.34
N GLU A 184 -17.89 -22.35 23.90
CA GLU A 184 -18.13 -23.75 23.54
C GLU A 184 -17.45 -24.05 22.20
N PRO A 185 -16.64 -25.13 22.10
CA PRO A 185 -16.02 -25.54 20.84
C PRO A 185 -17.09 -25.80 19.77
N ARG A 186 -16.90 -25.22 18.59
CA ARG A 186 -17.86 -25.25 17.46
C ARG A 186 -19.18 -24.53 17.73
N GLY A 187 -19.25 -23.71 18.78
CA GLY A 187 -20.39 -22.86 19.07
C GLY A 187 -20.52 -21.69 18.10
N HIS A 188 -21.74 -21.19 17.89
CA HIS A 188 -21.98 -20.03 17.02
C HIS A 188 -21.27 -18.76 17.51
N THR A 189 -21.16 -18.56 18.83
CA THR A 189 -20.44 -17.42 19.41
C THR A 189 -18.94 -17.48 19.14
N GLU A 190 -18.35 -18.68 19.12
CA GLU A 190 -16.94 -18.88 18.76
C GLU A 190 -16.71 -18.52 17.28
N ALA A 191 -17.53 -19.05 16.37
CA ALA A 191 -17.44 -18.74 14.95
C ALA A 191 -17.63 -17.24 14.66
N LEU A 192 -18.58 -16.61 15.35
CA LEU A 192 -18.82 -15.18 15.22
C LEU A 192 -17.60 -14.37 15.68
N ALA A 193 -17.03 -14.71 16.84
CA ALA A 193 -15.82 -14.06 17.34
C ALA A 193 -14.61 -14.28 16.41
N ALA A 194 -14.41 -15.51 15.91
CA ALA A 194 -13.33 -15.85 15.00
C ALA A 194 -13.40 -15.09 13.66
N LEU A 195 -14.61 -14.76 13.18
CA LEU A 195 -14.80 -13.96 11.97
C LEU A 195 -14.65 -12.46 12.23
N HIS A 196 -15.20 -11.95 13.34
CA HIS A 196 -15.27 -10.50 13.58
C HIS A 196 -14.00 -9.93 14.22
N LEU A 197 -13.28 -10.72 15.00
CA LEU A 197 -12.06 -10.28 15.67
C LEU A 197 -10.96 -9.87 14.68
N PRO A 198 -10.66 -10.63 13.60
CA PRO A 198 -9.72 -10.20 12.57
C PRO A 198 -10.12 -8.84 11.97
N MET A 199 -11.40 -8.65 11.65
CA MET A 199 -11.88 -7.39 11.06
C MET A 199 -11.71 -6.21 12.04
N ALA A 200 -12.07 -6.39 13.31
CA ALA A 200 -11.94 -5.36 14.33
C ALA A 200 -10.48 -5.00 14.63
N LEU A 201 -9.60 -6.00 14.76
CA LEU A 201 -8.18 -5.77 15.00
C LEU A 201 -7.47 -5.22 13.76
N TRP A 202 -7.92 -5.55 12.55
CA TRP A 202 -7.41 -4.93 11.32
C TRP A 202 -7.63 -3.43 11.33
N LEU A 203 -8.82 -2.95 11.72
CA LEU A 203 -9.09 -1.51 11.88
C LEU A 203 -8.15 -0.85 12.91
N THR A 204 -7.79 -1.58 13.96
CA THR A 204 -6.81 -1.12 14.97
C THR A 204 -5.41 -0.97 14.35
N VAL A 205 -5.00 -1.92 13.50
CA VAL A 205 -3.77 -1.78 12.70
C VAL A 205 -3.86 -0.54 11.78
N GLY A 206 -5.04 -0.26 11.23
CA GLY A 206 -5.30 0.94 10.44
C GLY A 206 -5.06 2.26 11.18
N PHE A 207 -5.41 2.32 12.47
CA PHE A 207 -5.08 3.47 13.31
C PHE A 207 -3.57 3.71 13.42
N ALA A 208 -2.78 2.63 13.58
CA ALA A 208 -1.32 2.71 13.56
C ALA A 208 -0.78 3.12 12.17
N TYR A 209 -1.37 2.58 11.10
CA TYR A 209 -0.99 2.87 9.71
C TYR A 209 -1.11 4.36 9.36
N VAL A 210 -2.17 5.02 9.81
CA VAL A 210 -2.41 6.46 9.57
C VAL A 210 -1.67 7.37 10.57
N GLY A 211 -0.85 6.82 11.47
CA GLY A 211 -0.11 7.59 12.47
C GLY A 211 -1.02 8.38 13.42
N GLY A 212 -2.21 7.85 13.75
CA GLY A 212 -3.17 8.53 14.62
C GLY A 212 -3.99 9.65 13.96
N GLN A 213 -3.73 10.00 12.71
CA GLN A 213 -4.44 11.04 11.96
C GLN A 213 -5.75 10.53 11.34
N TRP A 214 -6.51 9.70 12.06
CA TRP A 214 -7.71 9.05 11.55
C TRP A 214 -8.83 10.03 11.16
N ARG A 215 -8.77 11.31 11.54
CA ARG A 215 -9.79 12.30 11.13
C ARG A 215 -9.57 12.85 9.72
N SER A 216 -8.39 12.66 9.13
CA SER A 216 -8.11 13.07 7.75
C SER A 216 -8.78 12.12 6.75
N GLY A 217 -9.51 12.68 5.79
CA GLY A 217 -10.13 11.92 4.70
C GLY A 217 -9.09 11.21 3.83
N ASP A 218 -8.00 11.89 3.50
CA ASP A 218 -6.93 11.35 2.65
C ASP A 218 -6.25 10.15 3.30
N GLN A 219 -6.00 10.21 4.61
CA GLN A 219 -5.37 9.09 5.33
C GLN A 219 -6.29 7.87 5.42
N ARG A 220 -7.61 8.07 5.56
CA ARG A 220 -8.58 6.98 5.50
C ARG A 220 -8.59 6.33 4.11
N MET A 221 -8.58 7.15 3.06
CA MET A 221 -8.53 6.67 1.68
C MET A 221 -7.25 5.85 1.43
N ASN A 222 -6.11 6.33 1.91
CA ASN A 222 -4.84 5.59 1.81
C ASN A 222 -4.90 4.24 2.52
N TYR A 223 -5.49 4.17 3.72
CA TYR A 223 -5.64 2.91 4.43
C TYR A 223 -6.60 1.93 3.74
N ILE A 224 -7.71 2.43 3.17
CA ILE A 224 -8.63 1.60 2.37
C ILE A 224 -7.92 1.07 1.14
N ARG A 225 -7.18 1.92 0.41
CA ARG A 225 -6.39 1.53 -0.75
C ARG A 225 -5.35 0.46 -0.37
N PHE A 226 -4.57 0.71 0.68
CA PHE A 226 -3.58 -0.24 1.19
C PHE A 226 -4.22 -1.59 1.56
N SER A 227 -5.35 -1.58 2.26
CA SER A 227 -6.08 -2.81 2.62
C SER A 227 -6.59 -3.55 1.39
N GLY A 228 -7.08 -2.83 0.38
CA GLY A 228 -7.53 -3.39 -0.89
C GLY A 228 -6.38 -4.00 -1.69
N GLU A 229 -5.25 -3.29 -1.82
CA GLU A 229 -4.03 -3.79 -2.46
C GLU A 229 -3.52 -5.06 -1.76
N TRP A 230 -3.43 -5.03 -0.42
CA TRP A 230 -3.03 -6.20 0.36
C TRP A 230 -3.97 -7.39 0.14
N PHE A 231 -5.28 -7.15 0.13
CA PHE A 231 -6.28 -8.20 -0.11
C PHE A 231 -6.14 -8.80 -1.51
N ILE A 232 -5.93 -7.98 -2.54
CA ILE A 232 -5.73 -8.44 -3.93
C ILE A 232 -4.46 -9.28 -4.02
N TYR A 233 -3.34 -8.80 -3.48
CA TYR A 233 -2.08 -9.53 -3.51
C TYR A 233 -2.16 -10.84 -2.73
N TYR A 234 -2.72 -10.83 -1.52
CA TYR A 234 -2.92 -12.03 -0.73
C TYR A 234 -3.80 -13.04 -1.45
N SER A 235 -4.93 -12.60 -2.04
CA SER A 235 -5.83 -13.48 -2.78
C SER A 235 -5.14 -14.12 -3.98
N LEU A 236 -4.38 -13.35 -4.75
CA LEU A 236 -3.64 -13.86 -5.90
C LEU A 236 -2.56 -14.87 -5.48
N ILE A 237 -1.81 -14.56 -4.43
CA ILE A 237 -0.78 -15.46 -3.87
C ILE A 237 -1.41 -16.73 -3.31
N ALA A 238 -2.52 -16.62 -2.56
CA ALA A 238 -3.20 -17.75 -1.95
C ALA A 238 -3.83 -18.67 -3.00
N LEU A 239 -4.48 -18.12 -4.03
CA LEU A 239 -5.03 -18.91 -5.12
C LEU A 239 -3.92 -19.57 -5.96
N GLY A 240 -2.87 -18.81 -6.32
CA GLY A 240 -1.73 -19.36 -7.04
C GLY A 240 -1.01 -20.47 -6.27
N GLY A 241 -0.74 -20.24 -4.99
CA GLY A 241 -0.15 -21.23 -4.08
C GLY A 241 -1.06 -22.43 -3.84
N GLY A 242 -2.36 -22.22 -3.74
CA GLY A 242 -3.36 -23.29 -3.61
C GLY A 242 -3.41 -24.20 -4.82
N VAL A 243 -3.40 -23.63 -6.04
CA VAL A 243 -3.31 -24.41 -7.28
C VAL A 243 -2.00 -25.20 -7.33
N LEU A 244 -0.87 -24.56 -7.04
CA LEU A 244 0.44 -25.23 -7.02
C LEU A 244 0.45 -26.41 -6.02
N THR A 245 -0.06 -26.18 -4.81
CA THR A 245 -0.17 -27.20 -3.76
C THR A 245 -1.07 -28.36 -4.21
N ALA A 246 -2.21 -28.06 -4.83
CA ALA A 246 -3.12 -29.08 -5.35
C ALA A 246 -2.46 -29.94 -6.45
N PHE A 247 -1.70 -29.33 -7.36
CA PHE A 247 -0.92 -30.06 -8.36
C PHE A 247 0.16 -30.93 -7.71
N THR A 248 0.88 -30.41 -6.72
CA THR A 248 1.87 -31.19 -5.98
C THR A 248 1.23 -32.41 -5.31
N LEU A 249 0.14 -32.24 -4.58
CA LEU A 249 -0.61 -33.34 -3.96
C LEU A 249 -1.12 -34.35 -4.99
N PHE A 250 -1.60 -33.88 -6.14
CA PHE A 250 -2.06 -34.76 -7.22
C PHE A 250 -0.93 -35.63 -7.78
N VAL A 251 0.26 -35.07 -8.02
CA VAL A 251 1.41 -35.82 -8.53
C VAL A 251 1.85 -36.89 -7.53
N PHE A 252 1.93 -36.56 -6.24
CA PHE A 252 2.27 -37.53 -5.19
C PHE A 252 1.24 -38.66 -5.10
N ARG A 253 -0.05 -38.32 -5.14
CA ARG A 253 -1.12 -39.33 -5.18
C ARG A 253 -1.06 -40.20 -6.44
N ALA A 254 -0.67 -39.66 -7.60
CA ALA A 254 -0.54 -40.43 -8.84
C ALA A 254 0.60 -41.47 -8.80
N ILE A 255 1.61 -41.26 -7.96
CA ILE A 255 2.70 -42.22 -7.70
C ILE A 255 2.50 -43.04 -6.41
N ASP A 256 1.26 -43.06 -5.90
CA ASP A 256 0.84 -43.82 -4.71
C ASP A 256 1.56 -43.43 -3.40
N LEU A 257 2.04 -42.18 -3.32
CA LEU A 257 2.58 -41.60 -2.09
C LEU A 257 1.54 -40.71 -1.41
N ASN A 258 1.14 -41.08 -0.19
CA ASN A 258 0.30 -40.24 0.66
C ASN A 258 1.16 -39.35 1.56
N ILE A 259 0.99 -38.03 1.44
CA ILE A 259 1.76 -37.00 2.16
C ILE A 259 0.85 -36.04 2.97
N GLU A 260 -0.41 -36.43 3.17
CA GLU A 260 -1.42 -35.71 3.96
C GLU A 260 -1.38 -36.09 5.45
#